data_AF-A0A969HD47-F1
#
_entry.id   AF-A0A969HD47-F1
#
_cell.length_a   1.000
_cell.length_b   1.000
_cell.length_c   1.000
_cell.angle_alpha   90.00
_cell.angle_beta   90.00
_cell.angle_gamma   90.00
#
_symmetry.space_group_name_H-M   'P 1'
#
loop_
_entity.id
_entity.type
_entity.pdbx_description
1 polymer ?
#
loop_
_entity_poly.entity_id
_entity_poly.type
_entity_poly.pdbx_seq_one_letter_code
_entity_poly.pdbx_strand_id
1 'polypeptide(L)'
;MKIRILSAEDVRRALPMSEAIEAMRSAFGQLSANQADLPLRTRLQTDKGLLLFMPAFLRQSREIGFKMVSLWGDNPAKGLPAVIALATVIDPDTGEPKALLNGEMLTAIRTGAGGGLAADLLARPDASIAAVFGAGVQARAQLEAACAVRPIKE
;
A
#
# COMPACT_ATOMS: atom_id res chain seq x y z
N MET A 1 -3.85 -6.32 26.34
CA MET A 1 -3.74 -5.96 24.91
C MET A 1 -2.93 -7.01 24.16
N LYS A 2 -3.49 -7.65 23.13
CA LYS A 2 -2.81 -8.65 22.29
C LYS A 2 -2.66 -8.08 20.87
N ILE A 3 -1.45 -7.79 20.45
CA ILE A 3 -1.16 -7.26 19.11
C ILE A 3 -0.78 -8.40 18.18
N ARG A 4 -1.43 -8.50 17.01
CA ARG A 4 -1.04 -9.46 15.97
C ARG A 4 0.16 -8.93 15.19
N ILE A 5 1.15 -9.77 14.92
CA ILE A 5 2.29 -9.42 14.06
C ILE A 5 2.14 -10.21 12.77
N LEU A 6 2.12 -9.52 11.63
CA LEU A 6 1.96 -10.11 10.30
C LEU A 6 3.23 -9.92 9.49
N SER A 7 3.85 -11.03 9.11
CA SER A 7 5.01 -11.05 8.22
C SER A 7 4.64 -10.63 6.80
N ALA A 8 5.63 -10.47 5.92
CA ALA A 8 5.38 -10.23 4.51
C ALA A 8 4.56 -11.35 3.85
N GLU A 9 4.79 -12.60 4.23
CA GLU A 9 4.03 -13.75 3.71
C GLU A 9 2.59 -13.73 4.21
N ASP A 10 2.37 -13.42 5.50
CA ASP A 10 1.02 -13.31 6.05
C ASP A 10 0.21 -12.21 5.37
N VAL A 11 0.83 -11.05 5.13
CA VAL A 11 0.18 -9.94 4.42
C VAL A 11 -0.16 -10.33 2.99
N ARG A 12 0.76 -10.97 2.26
CA ARG A 12 0.51 -11.41 0.87
C ARG A 12 -0.62 -12.43 0.80
N ARG A 13 -0.65 -13.39 1.73
CA ARG A 13 -1.69 -14.43 1.76
C ARG A 13 -3.06 -13.87 2.16
N ALA A 14 -3.08 -12.87 3.05
CA ALA A 14 -4.31 -12.30 3.58
C ALA A 14 -4.94 -11.22 2.69
N LEU A 15 -4.23 -10.72 1.67
CA LEU A 15 -4.70 -9.62 0.83
C LEU A 15 -4.48 -9.91 -0.66
N PRO A 16 -5.37 -10.71 -1.30
CA PRO A 16 -5.36 -10.92 -2.74
C PRO A 16 -5.48 -9.61 -3.52
N MET A 17 -4.88 -9.54 -4.71
CA MET A 17 -4.82 -8.30 -5.49
C MET A 17 -6.20 -7.72 -5.85
N SER A 18 -7.18 -8.57 -6.19
CA SER A 18 -8.56 -8.13 -6.47
C SER A 18 -9.20 -7.43 -5.27
N GLU A 19 -9.04 -7.99 -4.07
CA GLU A 19 -9.54 -7.40 -2.83
C GLU A 19 -8.81 -6.10 -2.51
N ALA A 20 -7.49 -6.04 -2.77
CA ALA A 20 -6.73 -4.81 -2.61
C ALA A 20 -7.22 -3.69 -3.55
N ILE A 21 -7.60 -4.02 -4.79
CA ILE A 21 -8.16 -3.07 -5.76
C ILE A 21 -9.49 -2.50 -5.25
N GLU A 22 -10.37 -3.36 -4.73
CA GLU A 22 -11.64 -2.91 -4.16
C GLU A 22 -11.45 -2.09 -2.88
N ALA A 23 -10.48 -2.43 -2.03
CA ALA A 23 -10.11 -1.61 -0.89
C ALA A 23 -9.62 -0.22 -1.33
N MET A 24 -8.80 -0.13 -2.39
CA MET A 24 -8.38 1.15 -2.97
C MET A 24 -9.57 1.93 -3.55
N ARG A 25 -10.54 1.25 -4.17
CA ARG A 25 -11.78 1.87 -4.70
C ARG A 25 -12.57 2.53 -3.59
N SER A 26 -12.79 1.82 -2.49
CA SER A 26 -13.44 2.36 -1.28
C SER A 26 -12.67 3.54 -0.70
N ALA A 27 -11.35 3.38 -0.49
CA ALA A 27 -10.53 4.43 0.13
C ALA A 27 -10.48 5.71 -0.71
N PHE A 28 -10.28 5.61 -2.03
CA PHE A 28 -10.32 6.77 -2.92
C PHE A 28 -11.72 7.37 -3.02
N GLY A 29 -12.78 6.56 -3.06
CA GLY A 29 -14.15 7.05 -3.05
C GLY A 29 -14.46 7.87 -1.80
N GLN A 30 -14.08 7.37 -0.62
CA GLN A 30 -14.22 8.10 0.64
C GLN A 30 -13.39 9.39 0.65
N LEU A 31 -12.15 9.35 0.16
CA LEU A 31 -11.30 10.54 0.04
C LEU A 31 -11.94 11.62 -0.85
N SER A 32 -12.39 11.25 -2.05
CA SER A 32 -13.05 12.17 -2.98
C SER A 32 -14.37 12.72 -2.45
N ALA A 33 -15.05 11.99 -1.58
CA ALA A 33 -16.28 12.41 -0.91
C ALA A 33 -16.03 13.24 0.37
N ASN A 34 -14.78 13.64 0.66
CA ASN A 34 -14.37 14.31 1.90
C ASN A 34 -14.73 13.51 3.17
N GLN A 35 -14.74 12.18 3.08
CA GLN A 35 -14.97 11.24 4.17
C GLN A 35 -13.66 10.59 4.67
N ALA A 36 -12.52 11.26 4.47
CA ALA A 36 -11.22 10.78 4.92
C ALA A 36 -10.43 11.91 5.60
N ASP A 37 -9.90 11.65 6.79
CA ASP A 37 -8.89 12.48 7.42
C ASP A 37 -7.51 11.94 7.02
N LEU A 38 -6.85 12.63 6.10
CA LEU A 38 -5.56 12.24 5.52
C LEU A 38 -4.58 13.42 5.58
N PRO A 39 -4.00 13.74 6.76
CA PRO A 39 -3.07 14.85 6.87
C PRO A 39 -1.83 14.64 6.01
N LEU A 40 -1.16 15.74 5.67
CA LEU A 40 0.11 15.66 4.95
C LEU A 40 1.12 14.84 5.77
N ARG A 41 1.81 13.92 5.08
CA ARG A 41 2.83 13.06 5.71
C ARG A 41 3.85 13.89 6.49
N THR A 42 4.16 13.47 7.72
CA THR A 42 5.25 14.05 8.49
C THR A 42 6.58 13.53 7.98
N ARG A 43 7.58 14.41 7.88
CA ARG A 43 8.92 14.10 7.37
C ARG A 43 9.95 14.35 8.46
N LEU A 44 10.81 13.37 8.71
CA LEU A 44 11.99 13.53 9.57
C LEU A 44 13.23 13.19 8.73
N GLN A 45 14.03 14.20 8.45
CA GLN A 45 15.27 14.07 7.70
C GLN A 45 16.43 13.84 8.68
N THR A 46 17.29 12.86 8.36
CA THR A 46 18.58 12.66 9.03
C THR A 46 19.71 12.87 8.02
N ASP A 47 20.95 12.82 8.50
CA ASP A 47 22.16 12.80 7.66
C ASP A 47 22.27 11.52 6.79
N LYS A 48 21.56 10.44 7.16
CA LYS A 48 21.62 9.13 6.49
C LYS A 48 20.38 8.77 5.68
N GLY A 49 19.24 9.39 5.96
CA GLY A 49 17.98 8.96 5.36
C GLY A 49 16.77 9.79 5.75
N LEU A 50 15.62 9.35 5.30
CA LEU A 50 14.33 10.03 5.46
C LEU A 50 13.31 9.08 6.08
N LEU A 51 12.72 9.49 7.20
CA LEU A 51 11.55 8.83 7.78
C LEU A 51 10.28 9.59 7.38
N LEU A 52 9.25 8.84 6.98
CA LEU A 52 7.92 9.36 6.69
C LEU A 52 6.90 8.68 7.59
N PHE A 53 6.04 9.48 8.20
CA PHE A 53 4.88 9.01 8.96
C PHE A 53 3.59 9.41 8.24
N MET A 54 2.70 8.45 8.03
CA MET A 54 1.52 8.58 7.18
C MET A 54 0.29 8.01 7.91
N PRO A 55 -0.40 8.79 8.75
CA PRO A 55 -1.66 8.39 9.37
C PRO A 55 -2.85 8.64 8.43
N ALA A 56 -3.91 7.87 8.61
CA ALA A 56 -5.18 8.03 7.90
C ALA A 56 -6.35 7.54 8.75
N PHE A 57 -7.50 8.21 8.60
CA PHE A 57 -8.78 7.73 9.10
C PHE A 57 -9.86 7.86 8.03
N LEU A 58 -10.55 6.75 7.74
CA LEU A 58 -11.68 6.68 6.82
C LEU A 58 -12.99 6.71 7.63
N ARG A 59 -13.79 7.75 7.46
CA ARG A 59 -14.94 8.05 8.31
C ARG A 59 -16.09 7.07 8.12
N GLN A 60 -16.37 6.67 6.88
CA GLN A 60 -17.49 5.80 6.56
C GLN A 60 -17.22 4.35 6.97
N SER A 61 -16.02 3.83 6.67
CA SER A 61 -15.63 2.47 7.07
C SER A 61 -15.13 2.37 8.51
N ARG A 62 -14.91 3.50 9.20
CA ARG A 62 -14.30 3.59 10.54
C ARG A 62 -12.93 2.95 10.62
N GLU A 63 -12.13 3.04 9.56
CA GLU A 63 -10.80 2.43 9.51
C GLU A 63 -9.73 3.48 9.85
N ILE A 64 -8.94 3.23 10.90
CA ILE A 64 -7.83 4.08 11.31
C ILE A 64 -6.53 3.28 11.33
N GLY A 65 -5.47 3.90 10.84
CA GLY A 65 -4.14 3.30 10.87
C GLY A 65 -3.06 4.30 10.51
N PHE A 66 -1.82 3.82 10.55
CA PHE A 66 -0.70 4.58 10.04
C PHE A 66 0.35 3.68 9.43
N LYS A 67 1.17 4.29 8.58
CA LYS A 67 2.39 3.68 8.07
C LYS A 67 3.58 4.54 8.44
N MET A 68 4.65 3.89 8.88
CA MET A 68 5.97 4.47 8.95
C MET A 68 6.82 3.84 7.84
N VAL A 69 7.52 4.67 7.06
CA VAL A 69 8.46 4.20 6.04
C VAL A 69 9.76 4.96 6.12
N SER A 70 10.86 4.21 6.05
CA SER A 70 12.24 4.67 6.09
C SER A 70 12.85 4.53 4.71
N LEU A 71 13.54 5.57 4.24
CA LEU A 71 14.32 5.57 3.00
C LEU A 71 15.79 5.86 3.31
N TRP A 72 16.63 4.82 3.25
CA TRP A 72 18.07 4.88 3.51
C TRP A 72 18.83 4.42 2.26
N GLY A 73 19.34 5.37 1.49
CA GLY A 73 19.96 5.09 0.17
C GLY A 73 21.17 4.17 0.24
N ASP A 74 21.94 4.22 1.32
CA ASP A 74 23.17 3.42 1.50
C ASP A 74 22.92 2.00 2.00
N ASN A 75 21.69 1.64 2.37
CA ASN A 75 21.36 0.32 2.91
C ASN A 75 21.72 -0.84 1.97
N PRO A 76 21.53 -0.76 0.64
CA PRO A 76 21.91 -1.84 -0.26
C PRO A 76 23.40 -2.22 -0.17
N ALA A 77 24.29 -1.24 0.07
CA ALA A 77 25.72 -1.51 0.27
C ALA A 77 26.01 -2.30 1.57
N LYS A 78 25.04 -2.37 2.49
CA LYS A 78 25.09 -3.10 3.75
C LYS A 78 24.26 -4.40 3.72
N GLY A 79 23.73 -4.78 2.55
CA GLY A 79 22.83 -5.93 2.41
C GLY A 79 21.43 -5.71 2.97
N LEU A 80 21.00 -4.45 3.19
CA LEU A 80 19.67 -4.09 3.69
C LEU A 80 18.81 -3.47 2.59
N PRO A 81 17.47 -3.57 2.66
CA PRO A 81 16.58 -2.82 1.76
C PRO A 81 16.74 -1.31 1.92
N ALA A 82 16.72 -0.59 0.80
CA ALA A 82 16.72 0.88 0.79
C ALA A 82 15.42 1.48 1.38
N VAL A 83 14.32 0.72 1.31
CA VAL A 83 13.01 1.10 1.82
C VAL A 83 12.57 0.05 2.83
N ILE A 84 12.30 0.48 4.07
CA ILE A 84 11.80 -0.39 5.14
C ILE A 84 10.54 0.25 5.69
N ALA A 85 9.49 -0.55 5.91
CA ALA A 85 8.22 0.00 6.36
C ALA A 85 7.49 -0.94 7.32
N LEU A 86 6.74 -0.33 8.23
CA LEU A 86 5.74 -0.97 9.07
C LEU A 86 4.42 -0.22 8.94
N ALA A 87 3.32 -0.96 9.04
CA ALA A 87 1.99 -0.39 9.15
C ALA A 87 1.30 -0.92 10.40
N THR A 88 0.36 -0.14 10.93
CA THR A 88 -0.54 -0.60 11.98
C THR A 88 -1.97 -0.22 11.65
N VAL A 89 -2.89 -1.00 12.19
CA VAL A 89 -4.31 -0.68 12.27
C VAL A 89 -4.68 -0.49 13.74
N ILE A 90 -5.55 0.48 13.99
CA ILE A 90 -5.99 0.86 15.33
C ILE A 90 -7.49 0.55 15.45
N ASP A 91 -7.94 0.19 16.65
CA ASP A 91 -9.37 0.15 16.95
C ASP A 91 -9.92 1.58 16.99
N PRO A 92 -10.90 1.94 16.13
CA PRO A 92 -11.45 3.30 16.09
C PRO A 92 -12.21 3.68 17.36
N ASP A 93 -12.68 2.72 18.15
CA ASP A 93 -13.52 2.94 19.33
C ASP A 93 -12.69 2.97 20.61
N THR A 94 -11.62 2.17 20.69
CA THR A 94 -10.78 2.05 21.90
C THR A 94 -9.40 2.67 21.78
N GLY A 95 -8.93 2.93 20.55
CA GLY A 95 -7.56 3.38 20.29
C GLY A 95 -6.49 2.28 20.43
N GLU A 96 -6.88 1.04 20.72
CA GLU A 96 -5.92 -0.06 20.86
C GLU A 96 -5.33 -0.50 19.50
N PRO A 97 -4.01 -0.67 19.37
CA PRO A 97 -3.41 -1.25 18.17
C PRO A 97 -3.82 -2.72 18.01
N LYS A 98 -4.36 -3.07 16.84
CA LYS A 98 -4.81 -4.44 16.55
C LYS A 98 -3.70 -5.29 15.93
N ALA A 99 -2.89 -4.71 15.05
CA ALA A 99 -1.84 -5.45 14.37
C ALA A 99 -0.68 -4.56 13.90
N LEU A 100 0.53 -5.12 13.92
CA LEU A 100 1.69 -4.63 13.20
C LEU A 100 1.90 -5.47 11.95
N LEU A 101 2.02 -4.81 10.80
CA LEU A 101 2.11 -5.44 9.49
C LEU A 101 3.44 -5.10 8.85
N ASN A 102 3.99 -6.05 8.09
CA ASN A 102 5.06 -5.76 7.14
C ASN A 102 4.59 -4.69 6.13
N GLY A 103 5.11 -3.48 6.29
CA GLY A 103 4.68 -2.32 5.51
C GLY A 103 5.27 -2.28 4.11
N GLU A 104 6.36 -3.01 3.86
CA GLU A 104 6.98 -3.14 2.53
C GLU A 104 6.05 -3.91 1.59
N MET A 105 5.62 -5.11 2.02
CA MET A 105 4.68 -5.93 1.27
C MET A 105 3.35 -5.20 1.07
N LEU A 106 2.79 -4.63 2.15
CA LEU A 106 1.55 -3.87 2.05
C LEU A 106 1.68 -2.69 1.10
N THR A 107 2.83 -1.99 1.10
CA THR A 107 3.09 -0.88 0.17
C THR A 107 3.15 -1.36 -1.27
N ALA A 108 3.78 -2.50 -1.55
CA ALA A 108 3.81 -3.07 -2.90
C ALA A 108 2.41 -3.42 -3.40
N ILE A 109 1.64 -4.18 -2.61
CA ILE A 109 0.28 -4.60 -2.97
C ILE A 109 -0.62 -3.38 -3.21
N ARG A 110 -0.72 -2.45 -2.25
CA ARG A 110 -1.62 -1.29 -2.37
C ARG A 110 -1.22 -0.32 -3.48
N THR A 111 0.08 -0.20 -3.78
CA THR A 111 0.54 0.64 -4.88
C THR A 111 0.19 0.00 -6.23
N GLY A 112 0.39 -1.31 -6.37
CA GLY A 112 -0.11 -2.07 -7.51
C GLY A 112 -1.63 -1.94 -7.66
N ALA A 113 -2.37 -2.20 -6.60
CA ALA A 113 -3.83 -2.10 -6.56
C ALA A 113 -4.36 -0.71 -6.93
N GLY A 114 -3.70 0.37 -6.50
CA GLY A 114 -4.05 1.73 -6.92
C GLY A 114 -3.88 1.93 -8.43
N GLY A 115 -2.83 1.36 -9.02
CA GLY A 115 -2.64 1.35 -10.47
C GLY A 115 -3.64 0.45 -11.20
N GLY A 116 -3.94 -0.73 -10.64
CA GLY A 116 -4.97 -1.64 -11.14
C GLY A 116 -6.34 -0.98 -11.17
N LEU A 117 -6.74 -0.29 -10.10
CA LEU A 117 -7.98 0.49 -10.08
C LEU A 117 -7.99 1.59 -11.15
N ALA A 118 -6.88 2.31 -11.31
CA ALA A 118 -6.75 3.33 -12.35
C ALA A 118 -6.90 2.70 -13.74
N ALA A 119 -6.26 1.56 -14.00
CA ALA A 119 -6.43 0.81 -15.25
C ALA A 119 -7.87 0.34 -15.42
N ASP A 120 -8.52 -0.13 -14.36
CA ASP A 120 -9.91 -0.57 -14.39
C ASP A 120 -10.89 0.53 -14.80
N LEU A 121 -10.66 1.74 -14.30
CA LEU A 121 -11.51 2.90 -14.60
C LEU A 121 -11.18 3.58 -15.93
N LEU A 122 -9.92 3.55 -16.37
CA LEU A 122 -9.43 4.44 -17.43
C LEU A 122 -8.90 3.71 -18.67
N ALA A 123 -8.43 2.47 -18.56
CA ALA A 123 -7.94 1.71 -19.70
C ALA A 123 -9.11 1.12 -20.50
N ARG A 124 -8.92 0.92 -21.81
CA ARG A 124 -9.91 0.23 -22.64
C ARG A 124 -10.23 -1.15 -22.05
N PRO A 125 -11.49 -1.60 -22.05
CA PRO A 125 -11.87 -2.91 -21.52
C PRO A 125 -11.15 -4.09 -22.20
N ASP A 126 -10.75 -3.92 -23.46
CA ASP A 126 -10.08 -4.93 -24.30
C ASP A 126 -8.54 -4.81 -24.33
N ALA A 127 -7.96 -3.94 -23.49
CA ALA A 127 -6.52 -3.80 -23.39
C ALA A 127 -5.89 -5.15 -23.01
N SER A 128 -4.98 -5.65 -23.85
CA SER A 128 -4.39 -6.99 -23.73
C SER A 128 -2.86 -7.02 -23.78
N ILE A 129 -2.22 -5.86 -23.98
CA ILE A 129 -0.76 -5.72 -23.98
C ILE A 129 -0.36 -4.70 -22.90
N ALA A 130 0.53 -5.07 -21.99
CA ALA A 130 1.02 -4.23 -20.91
C ALA A 130 2.51 -3.93 -21.04
N ALA A 131 2.86 -2.68 -21.39
CA ALA A 131 4.25 -2.24 -21.38
C ALA A 131 4.71 -1.86 -19.96
N VAL A 132 5.77 -2.51 -19.48
CA VAL A 132 6.31 -2.28 -18.13
C VAL A 132 7.74 -1.72 -18.22
N PHE A 133 7.93 -0.49 -17.74
CA PHE A 133 9.24 0.16 -17.69
C PHE A 133 9.87 0.00 -16.30
N GLY A 134 10.87 -0.88 -16.21
CA GLY A 134 11.54 -1.29 -14.98
C GLY A 134 11.06 -2.64 -14.45
N ALA A 135 11.92 -3.40 -13.76
CA ALA A 135 11.66 -4.78 -13.34
C ALA A 135 11.75 -5.00 -11.81
N GLY A 136 11.49 -3.95 -11.03
CA GLY A 136 11.54 -3.98 -9.57
C GLY A 136 10.28 -4.56 -8.91
N VAL A 137 10.22 -4.47 -7.57
CA VAL A 137 9.09 -4.96 -6.77
C VAL A 137 7.75 -4.34 -7.21
N GLN A 138 7.73 -3.05 -7.51
CA GLN A 138 6.52 -2.34 -7.95
C GLN A 138 6.06 -2.78 -9.33
N ALA A 139 6.98 -3.09 -10.24
CA ALA A 139 6.63 -3.56 -11.60
C ALA A 139 5.81 -4.86 -11.53
N ARG A 140 6.19 -5.78 -10.63
CA ARG A 140 5.47 -7.03 -10.40
C ARG A 140 4.06 -6.80 -9.87
N ALA A 141 3.91 -5.93 -8.87
CA ALA A 141 2.60 -5.63 -8.28
C ALA A 141 1.68 -4.87 -9.27
N GLN A 142 2.23 -3.97 -10.09
CA GLN A 142 1.49 -3.27 -11.13
C GLN A 142 1.01 -4.24 -12.22
N LEU A 143 1.87 -5.15 -12.67
CA LEU A 143 1.49 -6.16 -13.66
C LEU A 143 0.43 -7.13 -13.12
N GLU A 144 0.59 -7.61 -11.88
CA GLU A 144 -0.42 -8.44 -11.20
C GLU A 144 -1.78 -7.72 -11.14
N ALA A 145 -1.79 -6.44 -10.76
CA ALA A 145 -3.00 -5.64 -10.70
C ALA A 145 -3.62 -5.40 -12.08
N ALA A 146 -2.81 -5.16 -13.12
CA ALA A 146 -3.30 -5.02 -14.49
C ALA A 146 -3.94 -6.31 -15.00
N CYS A 147 -3.31 -7.47 -14.78
CA CYS A 147 -3.86 -8.78 -15.12
C CYS A 147 -5.15 -9.10 -14.35
N ALA A 148 -5.34 -8.55 -13.15
CA ALA A 148 -6.55 -8.75 -12.35
C ALA A 148 -7.78 -8.02 -12.93
N VAL A 149 -7.59 -6.98 -13.74
CA VAL A 149 -8.68 -6.12 -14.23
C VAL A 149 -8.79 -6.06 -15.75
N ARG A 150 -7.79 -6.55 -16.49
CA ARG A 150 -7.78 -6.60 -17.95
C ARG A 150 -7.30 -7.95 -18.47
N PRO A 151 -7.74 -8.35 -19.69
CA PRO A 151 -7.33 -9.61 -20.31
C PRO A 151 -5.92 -9.50 -20.90
N ILE A 152 -4.93 -9.19 -20.06
CA ILE A 152 -3.52 -9.07 -20.44
C ILE A 152 -2.99 -10.43 -20.92
N LYS A 153 -2.32 -10.44 -22.07
CA LYS A 153 -1.74 -11.62 -22.72
C LYS A 153 -0.24 -11.45 -23.01
N GLU A 154 0.21 -10.21 -23.17
CA GLU A 154 1.59 -9.83 -23.53
C GLU A 154 2.11 -8.68 -22.68
#